data_AF-A0A935VN57-F1
#
_entry.id   AF-A0A935VN57-F1
#
_cell.length_a   1.000
_cell.length_b   1.000
_cell.length_c   1.000
_cell.angle_alpha   90.00
_cell.angle_beta   90.00
_cell.angle_gamma   90.00
#
_symmetry.space_group_name_H-M   'P 1'
#
loop_
_entity.id
_entity.type
_entity.pdbx_description
1 polymer ?
#
loop_
_entity_poly.entity_id
_entity_poly.type
_entity_poly.pdbx_seq_one_letter_code
_entity_poly.pdbx_strand_id
1 'polypeptide(L)'
;MRNTFRGYIRILFICVLLTVSLSSFAQEKAVRFNTKIEKGGNGCGGANITITQNGKPFQTIVTNDDGKVKIDLPYGYNYLIVVSKVQLCTKRFEISTVNVPIDGNPQVFAIEAITLFELQKGIDYSVLNKTLVKAAYDKKSNSIDYDENYINQMLGELDKLRKLEAEAVAKAKEAEANYKAAIVAGDKSFQKKEWQASISSYQQASLLKPEENYPKDQIAQINKIMADDAAKAKADADAKAKADAEAAAKKKAEADAAAAKAAAEAKAKADADAAAKAKAEADAKAKADADAAAKAKADADAAAAKAKADADAKAKADADAAAKAKADADAAAKAKADADAAAAKAKAEADAKAKADAEAAAKKKLEDAAAKAKADAEAAAKAKADADAAAKAKADADAAAAKAKAEADAKAKADAEAAAKKKLEDAAAKAKADAEAAAKQKQTLMPLQKLKLKRMLKQN
;
A
#
# COMPACT_ATOMS: atom_id res chain seq x y z
N MET A 1 6.43 20.11 100.68
CA MET A 1 6.19 20.06 99.22
C MET A 1 6.53 18.71 98.55
N ARG A 2 7.38 17.85 99.13
CA ARG A 2 7.79 16.57 98.50
C ARG A 2 6.75 15.43 98.53
N ASN A 3 5.81 15.42 99.50
CA ASN A 3 4.82 14.34 99.64
C ASN A 3 3.52 14.56 98.86
N THR A 4 3.14 15.81 98.56
CA THR A 4 1.96 16.13 97.73
C THR A 4 2.21 15.85 96.24
N PHE A 5 3.44 16.03 95.76
CA PHE A 5 3.80 15.79 94.36
C PHE A 5 3.73 14.31 93.96
N ARG A 6 3.98 13.40 94.92
CA ARG A 6 3.93 11.94 94.71
C ARG A 6 2.50 11.39 94.55
N GLY A 7 1.50 12.06 95.14
CA GLY A 7 0.08 11.72 95.01
C GLY A 7 -0.47 12.11 93.63
N TYR A 8 -0.13 13.30 93.15
CA TYR A 8 -0.52 13.77 91.81
C TYR A 8 0.10 12.92 90.69
N ILE A 9 1.35 12.50 90.82
CA ILE A 9 1.97 11.62 89.81
C ILE A 9 1.27 10.25 89.74
N ARG A 10 0.83 9.67 90.85
CA ARG A 10 0.07 8.41 90.85
C ARG A 10 -1.34 8.55 90.26
N ILE A 11 -2.02 9.66 90.53
CA ILE A 11 -3.36 9.93 89.96
C ILE A 11 -3.25 10.26 88.46
N LEU A 12 -2.21 11.00 88.04
CA LEU A 12 -1.96 11.29 86.62
C LEU A 12 -1.58 10.01 85.85
N PHE A 13 -0.83 9.08 86.47
CA PHE A 13 -0.47 7.79 85.84
C PHE A 13 -1.68 6.85 85.72
N ILE A 14 -2.62 6.89 86.68
CA ILE A 14 -3.88 6.13 86.62
C ILE A 14 -4.84 6.72 85.58
N CYS A 15 -4.87 8.05 85.40
CA CYS A 15 -5.64 8.69 84.33
C CYS A 15 -5.06 8.45 82.93
N VAL A 16 -3.73 8.37 82.77
CA VAL A 16 -3.09 8.05 81.49
C VAL A 16 -3.22 6.56 81.13
N LEU A 17 -3.36 5.67 82.12
CA LEU A 17 -3.69 4.25 81.91
C LEU A 17 -5.17 3.98 81.59
N LEU A 18 -6.07 4.91 81.89
CA LEU A 18 -7.50 4.84 81.55
C LEU A 18 -7.85 5.49 80.19
N THR A 19 -6.90 6.18 79.56
CA THR A 19 -7.01 6.70 78.18
C THR A 19 -6.37 5.80 77.13
N VAL A 20 -5.85 4.62 77.51
CA VAL A 20 -5.68 3.52 76.57
C VAL A 20 -7.09 3.00 76.29
N SER A 21 -7.84 3.77 75.50
CA SER A 21 -9.03 3.29 74.85
C SER A 21 -8.65 1.95 74.25
N LEU A 22 -9.33 0.90 74.71
CA LEU A 22 -9.44 -0.33 73.96
C LEU A 22 -9.95 0.09 72.58
N SER A 23 -9.03 0.29 71.64
CA SER A 23 -9.31 0.05 70.24
C SER A 23 -9.60 -1.44 70.17
N SER A 24 -10.84 -1.78 70.53
CA SER A 24 -11.42 -3.07 70.24
C SER A 24 -11.27 -3.18 68.73
N PHE A 25 -10.28 -3.93 68.27
CA PHE A 25 -10.16 -4.33 66.88
C PHE A 25 -11.36 -5.24 66.62
N ALA A 26 -12.54 -4.65 66.47
CA ALA A 26 -13.63 -5.29 65.79
C ALA A 26 -13.08 -5.60 64.40
N GLN A 27 -12.87 -6.89 64.12
CA GLN A 27 -12.44 -7.32 62.80
C GLN A 27 -13.52 -6.85 61.82
N GLU A 28 -13.21 -5.81 61.06
CA GLU A 28 -14.16 -5.20 60.14
C GLU A 28 -14.58 -6.27 59.14
N LYS A 29 -15.89 -6.56 59.08
CA LYS A 29 -16.40 -7.55 58.16
C LYS A 29 -16.14 -7.08 56.74
N ALA A 30 -15.58 -7.96 55.94
CA ALA A 30 -15.09 -7.65 54.61
C ALA A 30 -15.46 -8.73 53.61
N VAL A 31 -15.57 -8.34 52.34
CA VAL A 31 -15.60 -9.24 51.20
C VAL A 31 -14.15 -9.51 50.83
N ARG A 32 -13.73 -10.77 50.85
CA ARG A 32 -12.38 -11.13 50.40
C ARG A 32 -12.36 -11.25 48.88
N PHE A 33 -11.66 -10.33 48.22
CA PHE A 33 -11.36 -10.41 46.79
C PHE A 33 -10.06 -11.19 46.55
N ASN A 34 -10.16 -12.30 45.83
CA ASN A 34 -9.03 -13.16 45.49
C ASN A 34 -8.78 -13.13 43.98
N THR A 35 -7.52 -12.93 43.59
CA THR A 35 -7.12 -13.06 42.19
C THR A 35 -5.64 -13.40 42.03
N LYS A 36 -5.24 -13.70 40.80
CA LYS A 36 -3.84 -13.82 40.39
C LYS A 36 -3.59 -12.91 39.20
N ILE A 37 -2.61 -12.02 39.29
CA ILE A 37 -2.19 -11.20 38.17
C ILE A 37 -1.16 -11.98 37.37
N GLU A 38 -1.40 -12.14 36.07
CA GLU A 38 -0.57 -12.94 35.18
C GLU A 38 -0.01 -12.12 34.03
N LYS A 39 1.11 -12.55 33.46
CA LYS A 39 1.62 -12.15 32.13
C LYS A 39 2.13 -13.42 31.46
N GLY A 40 1.66 -13.75 30.26
CA GLY A 40 2.15 -14.97 29.62
C GLY A 40 1.73 -16.28 30.30
N GLY A 41 0.72 -16.26 31.19
CA GLY A 41 0.33 -17.40 32.04
C GLY A 41 1.17 -17.58 33.32
N ASN A 42 2.21 -16.77 33.51
CA ASN A 42 3.04 -16.76 34.71
C ASN A 42 2.61 -15.64 35.66
N GLY A 43 2.94 -15.76 36.95
CA GLY A 43 2.71 -14.69 37.91
C GLY A 43 3.40 -13.39 37.47
N CYS A 44 2.71 -12.27 37.64
CA CYS A 44 3.21 -10.97 37.20
C CYS A 44 3.62 -10.15 38.43
N GLY A 45 4.89 -10.25 38.84
CA GLY A 45 5.46 -9.40 39.89
C GLY A 45 5.60 -7.95 39.46
N GLY A 46 5.50 -7.00 40.39
CA GLY A 46 5.62 -5.57 40.12
C GLY A 46 4.42 -4.94 39.40
N ALA A 47 3.27 -5.59 39.36
CA ALA A 47 2.03 -4.98 38.89
C ALA A 47 1.40 -4.15 40.02
N ASN A 48 0.93 -2.95 39.69
CA ASN A 48 0.29 -2.04 40.62
C ASN A 48 -1.22 -2.27 40.63
N ILE A 49 -1.76 -2.51 41.82
CA ILE A 49 -3.19 -2.64 42.09
C ILE A 49 -3.58 -1.48 42.98
N THR A 50 -4.30 -0.52 42.40
CA THR A 50 -4.80 0.64 43.14
C THR A 50 -6.29 0.45 43.43
N ILE A 51 -6.67 0.62 44.67
CA ILE A 51 -8.05 0.46 45.15
C ILE A 51 -8.52 1.80 45.70
N THR A 52 -9.68 2.24 45.25
CA THR A 52 -10.39 3.38 45.82
C THR A 52 -11.69 2.90 46.47
N GLN A 53 -12.07 3.53 47.57
CA GLN A 53 -13.28 3.30 48.34
C GLN A 53 -14.14 4.56 48.26
N ASN A 54 -15.33 4.45 47.67
CA ASN A 54 -16.22 5.58 47.36
C ASN A 54 -15.48 6.74 46.65
N GLY A 55 -14.55 6.40 45.75
CA GLY A 55 -13.74 7.36 44.99
C GLY A 55 -12.52 7.92 45.72
N LYS A 56 -12.33 7.62 47.01
CA LYS A 56 -11.13 8.02 47.78
C LYS A 56 -10.08 6.93 47.76
N PRO A 57 -8.77 7.23 47.75
CA PRO A 57 -7.72 6.22 47.88
C PRO A 57 -7.94 5.35 49.13
N PHE A 58 -7.84 4.04 48.98
CA PHE A 58 -8.00 3.07 50.08
C PHE A 58 -6.73 2.25 50.29
N GLN A 59 -6.24 1.62 49.22
CA GLN A 59 -5.06 0.75 49.29
C GLN A 59 -4.35 0.70 47.94
N THR A 60 -3.03 0.56 47.97
CA THR A 60 -2.22 0.23 46.81
C THR A 60 -1.37 -0.98 47.13
N ILE A 61 -1.37 -1.97 46.23
CA ILE A 61 -0.60 -3.21 46.35
C ILE A 61 0.30 -3.33 45.13
N VAL A 62 1.54 -3.76 45.37
CA VAL A 62 2.45 -4.21 44.31
C VAL A 62 2.54 -5.73 44.41
N THR A 63 2.32 -6.43 43.31
CA THR A 63 2.33 -7.90 43.29
C THR A 63 3.75 -8.47 43.43
N ASN A 64 3.87 -9.62 44.08
CA ASN A 64 5.08 -10.45 44.08
C ASN A 64 5.13 -11.34 42.82
N ASP A 65 6.22 -12.08 42.63
CA ASP A 65 6.44 -12.92 41.45
C ASP A 65 5.38 -14.01 41.23
N ASP A 66 4.70 -14.47 42.28
CA ASP A 66 3.60 -15.43 42.16
C ASP A 66 2.29 -14.81 41.61
N GLY A 67 2.22 -13.48 41.59
CA GLY A 67 1.08 -12.68 41.15
C GLY A 67 -0.17 -12.81 42.03
N LYS A 68 -0.14 -13.55 43.14
CA LYS A 68 -1.34 -13.82 43.94
C LYS A 68 -1.71 -12.63 44.81
N VAL A 69 -2.99 -12.32 44.86
CA VAL A 69 -3.51 -11.15 45.56
C VAL A 69 -4.76 -11.54 46.34
N LYS A 70 -4.80 -11.11 47.60
CA LYS A 70 -5.96 -11.20 48.48
C LYS A 70 -6.19 -9.81 49.07
N ILE A 71 -7.38 -9.28 48.86
CA ILE A 71 -7.77 -7.94 49.33
C ILE A 71 -9.04 -8.12 50.16
N ASP A 72 -9.02 -7.66 51.40
CA ASP A 72 -10.22 -7.60 52.22
C ASP A 72 -10.89 -6.24 52.01
N LEU A 73 -12.10 -6.25 51.46
CA LEU A 73 -12.90 -5.08 51.13
C LEU A 73 -14.01 -4.88 52.17
N PRO A 74 -13.88 -3.96 53.13
CA PRO A 74 -14.90 -3.68 54.14
C PRO A 74 -16.32 -3.51 53.57
N TYR A 75 -17.33 -3.94 54.33
CA TYR A 75 -18.74 -3.81 53.96
C TYR A 75 -19.19 -2.34 53.94
N GLY A 76 -20.22 -2.03 53.14
CA GLY A 76 -20.82 -0.69 53.11
C GLY A 76 -20.27 0.27 52.06
N TYR A 77 -19.39 -0.18 51.16
CA TYR A 77 -18.68 0.72 50.24
C TYR A 77 -18.67 0.23 48.79
N ASN A 78 -18.39 1.15 47.86
CA ASN A 78 -18.13 0.85 46.47
C ASN A 78 -16.63 0.95 46.20
N TYR A 79 -16.04 -0.11 45.67
CA TYR A 79 -14.62 -0.18 45.38
C TYR A 79 -14.37 -0.13 43.87
N LEU A 80 -13.42 0.68 43.44
CA LEU A 80 -12.83 0.59 42.11
C LEU A 80 -11.39 0.09 42.27
N ILE A 81 -11.12 -1.07 41.67
CA ILE A 81 -9.84 -1.75 41.64
C ILE A 81 -9.25 -1.58 40.24
N VAL A 82 -8.06 -1.00 40.16
CA VAL A 82 -7.32 -0.75 38.92
C VAL A 82 -6.04 -1.56 38.95
N VAL A 83 -5.91 -2.52 38.04
CA VAL A 83 -4.71 -3.32 37.85
C VAL A 83 -3.94 -2.77 36.66
N SER A 84 -2.68 -2.43 36.84
CA SER A 84 -1.84 -1.84 35.81
C SER A 84 -0.38 -2.23 35.97
N LYS A 85 0.38 -2.19 34.88
CA LYS A 85 1.84 -2.29 34.88
C LYS A 85 2.39 -1.53 33.69
N VAL A 86 3.54 -0.89 33.86
CA VAL A 86 4.21 -0.14 32.78
C VAL A 86 4.39 -1.01 31.54
N GLN A 87 4.07 -0.47 30.36
CA GLN A 87 4.07 -1.16 29.05
C GLN A 87 3.05 -2.31 28.88
N LEU A 88 2.18 -2.56 29.87
CA LEU A 88 1.10 -3.54 29.74
C LEU A 88 -0.28 -2.86 29.79
N CYS A 89 -1.32 -3.59 29.41
CA CYS A 89 -2.69 -3.12 29.52
C CYS A 89 -3.10 -2.78 30.97
N THR A 90 -4.06 -1.87 31.11
CA THR A 90 -4.72 -1.56 32.38
C THR A 90 -6.10 -2.19 32.37
N LYS A 91 -6.55 -2.71 33.52
CA LYS A 91 -7.87 -3.32 33.69
C LYS A 91 -8.54 -2.79 34.95
N ARG A 92 -9.85 -2.52 34.87
CA ARG A 92 -10.63 -1.95 35.97
C ARG A 92 -11.75 -2.89 36.41
N PHE A 93 -12.04 -2.92 37.71
CA PHE A 93 -13.06 -3.77 38.31
C PHE A 93 -13.80 -2.96 39.38
N GLU A 94 -15.11 -3.00 39.40
CA GLU A 94 -15.93 -2.40 40.45
C GLU A 94 -16.56 -3.50 41.30
N ILE A 95 -16.42 -3.38 42.61
CA ILE A 95 -17.03 -4.31 43.58
C ILE A 95 -17.80 -3.48 44.60
N SER A 96 -19.11 -3.69 44.69
CA SER A 96 -19.98 -3.06 45.68
C SER A 96 -20.23 -4.00 46.86
N THR A 97 -19.88 -3.55 48.06
CA THR A 97 -20.14 -4.24 49.33
C THR A 97 -21.28 -3.60 50.12
N VAL A 98 -21.97 -2.61 49.54
CA VAL A 98 -22.98 -1.77 50.22
C VAL A 98 -24.15 -2.59 50.77
N ASN A 99 -24.61 -3.58 50.01
CA ASN A 99 -25.80 -4.37 50.35
C ASN A 99 -25.49 -5.72 50.99
N VAL A 100 -24.23 -5.96 51.38
CA VAL A 100 -23.84 -7.21 52.03
C VAL A 100 -24.40 -7.22 53.46
N PRO A 101 -25.18 -8.23 53.87
CA PRO A 101 -25.70 -8.32 55.22
C PRO A 101 -24.57 -8.40 56.25
N ILE A 102 -24.61 -7.50 57.23
CA ILE A 102 -23.61 -7.44 58.30
C ILE A 102 -23.65 -8.74 59.11
N ASP A 103 -24.81 -9.33 59.34
CA ASP A 103 -24.95 -10.58 60.11
C ASP A 103 -24.72 -11.85 59.28
N GLY A 104 -24.37 -11.70 58.00
CA GLY A 104 -24.14 -12.81 57.08
C GLY A 104 -22.80 -13.52 57.26
N ASN A 105 -22.66 -14.63 56.54
CA ASN A 105 -21.38 -15.35 56.41
C ASN A 105 -20.33 -14.50 55.67
N PRO A 106 -19.03 -14.68 55.99
CA PRO A 106 -17.96 -14.04 55.23
C PRO A 106 -18.07 -14.31 53.73
N GLN A 107 -17.96 -13.24 52.95
CA GLN A 107 -18.13 -13.27 51.50
C GLN A 107 -16.78 -13.35 50.80
N VAL A 108 -16.70 -14.14 49.72
CA VAL A 108 -15.52 -14.23 48.86
C VAL A 108 -15.93 -13.96 47.43
N PHE A 109 -15.24 -13.05 46.77
CA PHE A 109 -15.34 -12.86 45.32
C PHE A 109 -14.01 -13.21 44.69
N ALA A 110 -14.02 -14.10 43.69
CA ALA A 110 -12.79 -14.57 43.07
C ALA A 110 -12.81 -14.39 41.55
N ILE A 111 -11.73 -13.82 41.03
CA ILE A 111 -11.40 -13.84 39.60
C ILE A 111 -10.14 -14.70 39.46
N GLU A 112 -10.24 -15.84 38.78
CA GLU A 112 -9.15 -16.82 38.72
C GLU A 112 -7.81 -16.20 38.32
N ALA A 113 -7.81 -15.42 37.24
CA ALA A 113 -6.63 -14.74 36.75
C ALA A 113 -7.01 -13.46 36.00
N ILE A 114 -6.16 -12.43 36.17
CA ILE A 114 -6.19 -11.17 35.43
C ILE A 114 -4.87 -11.06 34.69
N THR A 115 -4.91 -11.32 33.38
CA THR A 115 -3.72 -11.33 32.53
C THR A 115 -3.45 -9.95 31.97
N LEU A 116 -2.28 -9.41 32.26
CA LEU A 116 -1.74 -8.21 31.65
C LEU A 116 -0.88 -8.61 30.46
N PHE A 117 -1.03 -7.90 29.34
CA PHE A 117 -0.33 -8.17 28.10
C PHE A 117 0.13 -6.88 27.45
N GLU A 118 1.09 -6.99 26.53
CA GLU A 118 1.63 -5.89 25.74
C GLU A 118 0.66 -5.49 24.65
N LEU A 119 0.43 -4.19 24.49
CA LEU A 119 -0.55 -3.67 23.53
C LEU A 119 -0.02 -3.85 22.10
N GLN A 120 -0.85 -4.42 21.22
CA GLN A 120 -0.49 -4.54 19.81
C GLN A 120 -0.56 -3.18 19.11
N LYS A 121 0.46 -2.88 18.28
CA LYS A 121 0.53 -1.62 17.53
C LYS A 121 -0.66 -1.49 16.58
N GLY A 122 -1.32 -0.33 16.59
CA GLY A 122 -2.42 -0.01 15.67
C GLY A 122 -3.80 -0.49 16.11
N ILE A 123 -3.95 -1.02 17.33
CA ILE A 123 -5.24 -1.40 17.91
C ILE A 123 -5.64 -0.40 19.01
N ASP A 124 -6.91 0.00 19.03
CA ASP A 124 -7.46 0.82 20.10
C ASP A 124 -7.90 -0.04 21.29
N TYR A 125 -7.21 0.15 22.42
CA TYR A 125 -7.42 -0.58 23.66
C TYR A 125 -8.29 0.17 24.69
N SER A 126 -8.93 1.26 24.30
CA SER A 126 -9.72 2.12 25.21
C SER A 126 -10.81 1.37 25.99
N VAL A 127 -11.36 0.28 25.42
CA VAL A 127 -12.31 -0.60 26.14
C VAL A 127 -11.72 -1.21 27.41
N LEU A 128 -10.43 -1.52 27.44
CA LEU A 128 -9.77 -2.10 28.63
C LEU A 128 -9.69 -1.12 29.81
N ASN A 129 -9.74 0.18 29.50
CA ASN A 129 -9.77 1.24 30.50
C ASN A 129 -11.17 1.51 31.06
N LYS A 130 -12.22 0.88 30.52
CA LYS A 130 -13.54 0.84 31.15
C LYS A 130 -13.55 -0.20 32.27
N THR A 131 -14.56 -0.13 33.13
CA THR A 131 -14.81 -1.18 34.13
C THR A 131 -15.09 -2.50 33.40
N LEU A 132 -14.30 -3.54 33.62
CA LEU A 132 -14.46 -4.82 32.93
C LEU A 132 -15.42 -5.75 33.65
N VAL A 133 -15.52 -5.59 34.96
CA VAL A 133 -16.37 -6.37 35.84
C VAL A 133 -17.03 -5.43 36.83
N LYS A 134 -18.35 -5.57 36.97
CA LYS A 134 -19.08 -5.09 38.13
C LYS A 134 -19.54 -6.30 38.92
N ALA A 135 -19.29 -6.28 40.22
CA ALA A 135 -19.78 -7.29 41.15
C ALA A 135 -20.49 -6.61 42.32
N ALA A 136 -21.59 -7.20 42.77
CA ALA A 136 -22.38 -6.67 43.88
C ALA A 136 -23.06 -7.82 44.62
N TYR A 137 -23.61 -7.53 45.79
CA TYR A 137 -24.37 -8.52 46.53
C TYR A 137 -25.67 -8.86 45.81
N ASP A 138 -25.84 -10.13 45.46
CA ASP A 138 -27.07 -10.69 44.94
C ASP A 138 -27.84 -11.41 46.06
N LYS A 139 -29.05 -10.91 46.33
CA LYS A 139 -29.94 -11.46 47.36
C LYS A 139 -30.36 -12.90 47.06
N LYS A 140 -30.43 -13.30 45.78
CA LYS A 140 -30.89 -14.64 45.40
C LYS A 140 -29.84 -15.71 45.70
N SER A 141 -28.59 -15.42 45.36
CA SER A 141 -27.46 -16.30 45.66
C SER A 141 -26.89 -16.12 47.07
N ASN A 142 -27.34 -15.10 47.81
CA ASN A 142 -26.83 -14.73 49.14
C ASN A 142 -25.29 -14.52 49.10
N SER A 143 -24.80 -13.97 47.99
CA SER A 143 -23.37 -13.84 47.71
C SER A 143 -23.02 -12.60 46.90
N ILE A 144 -21.74 -12.18 46.95
CA ILE A 144 -21.22 -11.22 45.96
C ILE A 144 -21.08 -11.96 44.63
N ASP A 145 -21.81 -11.48 43.63
CA ASP A 145 -21.76 -12.04 42.29
C ASP A 145 -21.66 -10.93 41.22
N TYR A 146 -21.33 -11.39 40.04
CA TYR A 146 -21.25 -10.64 38.79
C TYR A 146 -22.57 -9.93 38.42
N ASP A 147 -22.51 -8.66 38.02
CA ASP A 147 -23.64 -7.93 37.42
C ASP A 147 -23.89 -8.45 35.99
N GLU A 148 -24.99 -9.19 35.83
CA GLU A 148 -25.34 -9.87 34.59
C GLU A 148 -25.53 -8.93 33.39
N ASN A 149 -26.23 -7.81 33.62
CA ASN A 149 -26.56 -6.89 32.54
C ASN A 149 -25.28 -6.21 32.05
N TYR A 150 -24.43 -5.81 33.01
CA TYR A 150 -23.17 -5.18 32.71
C TYR A 150 -22.21 -6.10 31.94
N ILE A 151 -22.11 -7.36 32.36
CA ILE A 151 -21.20 -8.32 31.74
C ILE A 151 -21.58 -8.58 30.29
N ASN A 152 -22.87 -8.67 29.99
CA ASN A 152 -23.32 -8.89 28.62
C ASN A 152 -22.96 -7.74 27.69
N GLN A 153 -23.09 -6.49 28.17
CA GLN A 153 -22.62 -5.33 27.43
C GLN A 153 -21.10 -5.37 27.23
N MET A 154 -20.34 -5.62 28.30
CA MET A 154 -18.87 -5.59 28.26
C MET A 154 -18.29 -6.72 27.40
N LEU A 155 -18.87 -7.92 27.44
CA LEU A 155 -18.48 -9.05 26.60
C LEU A 155 -18.57 -8.70 25.11
N GLY A 156 -19.61 -7.97 24.70
CA GLY A 156 -19.77 -7.54 23.31
C GLY A 156 -18.68 -6.56 22.85
N GLU A 157 -18.21 -5.66 23.73
CA GLU A 157 -17.10 -4.76 23.41
C GLU A 157 -15.75 -5.50 23.38
N LEU A 158 -15.52 -6.39 24.33
CA LEU A 158 -14.29 -7.20 24.41
C LEU A 158 -14.18 -8.21 23.26
N ASP A 159 -15.30 -8.76 22.77
CA ASP A 159 -15.32 -9.59 21.56
C ASP A 159 -14.85 -8.83 20.32
N LYS A 160 -15.26 -7.56 20.18
CA LYS A 160 -14.82 -6.71 19.07
C LYS A 160 -13.32 -6.44 19.15
N LEU A 161 -12.80 -6.11 20.33
CA LEU A 161 -11.36 -5.93 20.53
C LEU A 161 -10.59 -7.19 20.12
N ARG A 162 -11.03 -8.36 20.59
CA ARG A 162 -10.39 -9.64 20.25
C ARG A 162 -10.41 -9.97 18.78
N LYS A 163 -11.50 -9.62 18.09
CA LYS A 163 -11.57 -9.79 16.65
C LYS A 163 -10.52 -8.92 15.96
N LEU A 164 -10.34 -7.67 16.40
CA LEU A 164 -9.30 -6.78 15.89
C LEU A 164 -7.89 -7.32 16.18
N GLU A 165 -7.64 -7.86 17.38
CA GLU A 165 -6.36 -8.49 17.72
C GLU A 165 -6.08 -9.71 16.85
N ALA A 166 -7.06 -10.60 16.68
CA ALA A 166 -6.92 -11.78 15.83
C ALA A 166 -6.66 -11.40 14.36
N GLU A 167 -7.34 -10.37 13.85
CA GLU A 167 -7.13 -9.84 12.50
C GLU A 167 -5.74 -9.20 12.35
N ALA A 168 -5.26 -8.44 13.34
CA ALA A 168 -3.93 -7.86 13.33
C ALA A 168 -2.83 -8.93 13.35
N VAL A 169 -2.96 -9.95 14.20
CA VAL A 169 -2.03 -11.10 14.25
C VAL A 169 -2.04 -11.86 12.93
N ALA A 170 -3.23 -12.10 12.35
CA ALA A 170 -3.36 -12.78 11.06
C ALA A 170 -2.68 -11.97 9.94
N LYS A 171 -2.94 -10.67 9.85
CA LYS A 171 -2.30 -9.76 8.88
C LYS A 171 -0.78 -9.71 9.06
N ALA A 172 -0.29 -9.66 10.29
CA ALA A 172 1.15 -9.67 10.56
C ALA A 172 1.80 -10.99 10.12
N LYS A 173 1.15 -12.12 10.40
CA LYS A 173 1.61 -13.45 9.96
C LYS A 173 1.60 -13.60 8.43
N GLU A 174 0.56 -13.09 7.78
CA GLU A 174 0.45 -13.08 6.33
C GLU A 174 1.52 -12.17 5.69
N ALA A 175 1.71 -10.96 6.20
CA ALA A 175 2.75 -10.05 5.74
C ALA A 175 4.15 -10.65 5.90
N GLU A 176 4.42 -11.36 7.00
CA GLU A 176 5.67 -12.09 7.22
C GLU A 176 5.86 -13.23 6.21
N ALA A 177 4.80 -14.01 5.92
CA ALA A 177 4.85 -15.08 4.93
C ALA A 177 5.08 -14.54 3.51
N ASN A 178 4.36 -13.48 3.14
CA ASN A 178 4.49 -12.81 1.85
C ASN A 178 5.88 -12.17 1.69
N TYR A 179 6.42 -11.58 2.76
CA TYR A 179 7.78 -11.04 2.78
C TYR A 179 8.80 -12.14 2.47
N LYS A 180 8.75 -13.27 3.20
CA LYS A 180 9.65 -14.41 2.97
C LYS A 180 9.53 -14.96 1.55
N ALA A 181 8.32 -15.07 1.02
CA ALA A 181 8.09 -15.53 -0.35
C ALA A 181 8.70 -14.57 -1.38
N ALA A 182 8.53 -13.25 -1.19
CA ALA A 182 9.09 -12.22 -2.04
C ALA A 182 10.64 -12.21 -2.01
N ILE A 183 11.25 -12.43 -0.84
CA ILE A 183 12.71 -12.60 -0.72
C ILE A 183 13.18 -13.82 -1.53
N VAL A 184 12.58 -14.98 -1.33
CA VAL A 184 12.95 -16.21 -2.07
C VAL A 184 12.78 -16.03 -3.57
N ALA A 185 11.72 -15.36 -4.02
CA ALA A 185 11.51 -15.04 -5.43
C ALA A 185 12.57 -14.08 -5.97
N GLY A 186 12.90 -13.03 -5.22
CA GLY A 186 13.92 -12.04 -5.54
C GLY A 186 15.30 -12.67 -5.67
N ASP A 187 15.70 -13.49 -4.69
CA ASP A 187 16.98 -14.21 -4.67
C ASP A 187 17.08 -15.19 -5.86
N LYS A 188 15.99 -15.88 -6.19
CA LYS A 188 15.95 -16.82 -7.32
C LYS A 188 16.10 -16.10 -8.66
N SER A 189 15.41 -14.98 -8.87
CA SER A 189 15.56 -14.18 -10.08
C SER A 189 16.92 -13.49 -10.15
N PHE A 190 17.50 -13.10 -9.01
CA PHE A 190 18.86 -12.58 -8.92
C PHE A 190 19.88 -13.60 -9.44
N GLN A 191 19.81 -14.85 -8.96
CA GLN A 191 20.69 -15.94 -9.40
C GLN A 191 20.58 -16.22 -10.90
N LYS A 192 19.38 -16.04 -11.47
CA LYS A 192 19.13 -16.19 -12.91
C LYS A 192 19.53 -14.96 -13.74
N LYS A 193 20.00 -13.88 -13.11
CA LYS A 193 20.27 -12.58 -13.74
C LYS A 193 19.03 -11.92 -14.36
N GLU A 194 17.84 -12.27 -13.87
CA GLU A 194 16.58 -11.64 -14.24
C GLU A 194 16.39 -10.35 -13.43
N TRP A 195 17.21 -9.33 -13.72
CA TRP A 195 17.37 -8.14 -12.88
C TRP A 195 16.05 -7.43 -12.54
N GLN A 196 15.20 -7.18 -13.54
CA GLN A 196 13.92 -6.48 -13.32
C GLN A 196 12.93 -7.30 -12.49
N ALA A 197 12.89 -8.62 -12.68
CA ALA A 197 12.04 -9.50 -11.88
C ALA A 197 12.52 -9.59 -10.43
N SER A 198 13.84 -9.61 -10.24
CA SER A 198 14.48 -9.60 -8.91
C SER A 198 14.19 -8.28 -8.17
N ILE A 199 14.38 -7.12 -8.83
CA ILE A 199 14.04 -5.80 -8.27
C ILE A 199 12.56 -5.75 -7.87
N SER A 200 11.65 -6.21 -8.73
CA SER A 200 10.20 -6.18 -8.45
C SER A 200 9.86 -6.99 -7.19
N SER A 201 10.48 -8.16 -7.01
CA SER A 201 10.26 -9.02 -5.83
C SER A 201 10.82 -8.37 -4.55
N TYR A 202 12.03 -7.81 -4.60
CA TYR A 202 12.59 -7.10 -3.44
C TYR A 202 11.84 -5.81 -3.10
N GLN A 203 11.27 -5.12 -4.09
CA GLN A 203 10.39 -3.96 -3.86
C GLN A 203 9.12 -4.38 -3.11
N GLN A 204 8.49 -5.50 -3.49
CA GLN A 204 7.37 -6.06 -2.75
C GLN A 204 7.75 -6.39 -1.30
N ALA A 205 8.91 -7.02 -1.08
CA ALA A 205 9.42 -7.30 0.25
C ALA A 205 9.63 -6.00 1.07
N SER A 206 10.19 -4.96 0.46
CA SER A 206 10.42 -3.65 1.09
C SER A 206 9.12 -2.93 1.46
N LEU A 207 8.05 -3.12 0.69
CA LEU A 207 6.72 -2.57 1.01
C LEU A 207 6.09 -3.27 2.21
N LEU A 208 6.29 -4.59 2.34
CA LEU A 208 5.75 -5.39 3.45
C LEU A 208 6.51 -5.15 4.76
N LYS A 209 7.83 -4.95 4.69
CA LYS A 209 8.70 -4.66 5.83
C LYS A 209 9.69 -3.54 5.53
N PRO A 210 9.29 -2.26 5.65
CA PRO A 210 10.14 -1.12 5.33
C PRO A 210 11.38 -0.97 6.23
N GLU A 211 11.39 -1.58 7.41
CA GLU A 211 12.51 -1.53 8.35
C GLU A 211 13.65 -2.50 7.99
N GLU A 212 13.41 -3.47 7.09
CA GLU A 212 14.41 -4.45 6.69
C GLU A 212 15.37 -3.86 5.63
N ASN A 213 16.67 -4.08 5.81
CA ASN A 213 17.69 -3.56 4.89
C ASN A 213 17.97 -4.51 3.72
N TYR A 214 17.88 -5.82 3.94
CA TYR A 214 18.25 -6.84 2.96
C TYR A 214 17.67 -6.60 1.55
N PRO A 215 16.35 -6.45 1.35
CA PRO A 215 15.82 -6.22 0.00
C PRO A 215 16.26 -4.87 -0.61
N LYS A 216 16.51 -3.83 0.21
CA LYS A 216 17.02 -2.54 -0.28
C LYS A 216 18.47 -2.67 -0.79
N ASP A 217 19.30 -3.37 -0.03
CA ASP A 217 20.70 -3.62 -0.38
C ASP A 217 20.81 -4.43 -1.67
N GLN A 218 19.94 -5.45 -1.83
CA GLN A 218 19.88 -6.26 -3.05
C GLN A 218 19.46 -5.42 -4.27
N ILE A 219 18.44 -4.55 -4.15
CA ILE A 219 18.06 -3.64 -5.24
C ILE A 219 19.22 -2.72 -5.63
N ALA A 220 19.93 -2.16 -4.64
CA ALA A 220 21.09 -1.30 -4.90
C ALA A 220 22.21 -2.07 -5.61
N GLN A 221 22.47 -3.31 -5.21
CA GLN A 221 23.45 -4.19 -5.86
C GLN A 221 23.07 -4.46 -7.32
N ILE A 222 21.81 -4.79 -7.61
CA ILE A 222 21.34 -5.03 -8.98
C ILE A 222 21.49 -3.77 -9.84
N ASN A 223 21.07 -2.61 -9.32
CA ASN A 223 21.19 -1.35 -10.04
C ASN A 223 22.65 -1.03 -10.39
N LYS A 224 23.59 -1.34 -9.47
CA LYS A 224 25.02 -1.21 -9.74
C LYS A 224 25.49 -2.15 -10.85
N ILE A 225 25.11 -3.44 -10.80
CA ILE A 225 25.44 -4.41 -11.85
C ILE A 225 24.93 -3.94 -13.21
N MET A 226 23.68 -3.48 -13.29
CA MET A 226 23.08 -2.99 -14.53
C MET A 226 23.78 -1.74 -15.08
N ALA A 227 24.21 -0.84 -14.19
CA ALA A 227 24.97 0.35 -14.58
C ALA A 227 26.36 -0.02 -15.11
N ASP A 228 27.05 -0.95 -14.46
CA ASP A 228 28.37 -1.43 -14.87
C ASP A 228 28.28 -2.17 -16.24
N ASP A 229 27.27 -3.01 -16.43
CA ASP A 229 27.01 -3.69 -17.71
C ASP A 229 26.70 -2.70 -18.84
N ALA A 230 25.89 -1.67 -18.57
CA ALA A 230 25.58 -0.62 -19.53
C ALA A 230 26.82 0.23 -19.89
N ALA A 231 27.64 0.57 -18.89
CA ALA A 231 28.89 1.30 -19.10
C ALA A 231 29.88 0.49 -19.96
N LYS A 232 30.00 -0.81 -19.69
CA LYS A 232 30.82 -1.72 -20.49
C LYS A 232 30.33 -1.82 -21.93
N ALA A 233 29.03 -2.05 -22.14
CA ALA A 233 28.44 -2.11 -23.48
C ALA A 233 28.67 -0.82 -24.28
N LYS A 234 28.58 0.34 -23.62
CA LYS A 234 28.88 1.63 -24.24
C LYS A 234 30.36 1.75 -24.62
N ALA A 235 31.27 1.40 -23.72
CA ALA A 235 32.70 1.44 -23.99
C ALA A 235 33.09 0.52 -25.17
N ASP A 236 32.51 -0.68 -25.23
CA ASP A 236 32.73 -1.63 -26.33
C ASP A 236 32.19 -1.07 -27.67
N ALA A 237 31.03 -0.41 -27.65
CA ALA A 237 30.47 0.24 -28.83
C ALA A 237 31.32 1.43 -29.31
N ASP A 238 31.79 2.28 -28.38
CA ASP A 238 32.64 3.43 -28.68
C ASP A 238 34.00 2.98 -29.24
N ALA A 239 34.59 1.90 -28.67
CA ALA A 239 35.83 1.30 -29.17
C ALA A 239 35.66 0.75 -30.59
N LYS A 240 34.55 0.05 -30.87
CA LYS A 240 34.24 -0.44 -32.21
C LYS A 240 34.04 0.70 -33.20
N ALA A 241 33.28 1.74 -32.84
CA ALA A 241 33.07 2.90 -33.70
C ALA A 241 34.37 3.63 -34.05
N LYS A 242 35.29 3.76 -33.07
CA LYS A 242 36.62 4.33 -33.31
C LYS A 242 37.44 3.47 -34.26
N ALA A 243 37.47 2.15 -34.07
CA ALA A 243 38.18 1.23 -34.94
C ALA A 243 37.64 1.26 -36.38
N ASP A 244 36.32 1.28 -36.55
CA ASP A 244 35.65 1.36 -37.86
C ASP A 244 35.98 2.70 -38.56
N ALA A 245 35.99 3.81 -37.82
CA ALA A 245 36.36 5.13 -38.35
C ALA A 245 37.84 5.21 -38.77
N GLU A 246 38.74 4.63 -37.98
CA GLU A 246 40.18 4.59 -38.26
C GLU A 246 40.49 3.73 -39.49
N ALA A 247 39.80 2.59 -39.65
CA ALA A 247 39.89 1.74 -40.83
C ALA A 247 39.35 2.44 -42.09
N ALA A 248 38.23 3.17 -41.98
CA ALA A 248 37.68 3.96 -43.08
C ALA A 248 38.62 5.10 -43.50
N ALA A 249 39.22 5.81 -42.55
CA ALA A 249 40.20 6.85 -42.81
C ALA A 249 41.44 6.30 -43.54
N LYS A 250 41.95 5.12 -43.13
CA LYS A 250 43.08 4.47 -43.79
C LYS A 250 42.76 4.08 -45.23
N LYS A 251 41.59 3.45 -45.48
CA LYS A 251 41.14 3.12 -46.85
C LYS A 251 41.00 4.35 -47.74
N LYS A 252 40.45 5.45 -47.20
CA LYS A 252 40.33 6.71 -47.94
C LYS A 252 41.70 7.28 -48.28
N ALA A 253 42.65 7.27 -47.35
CA ALA A 253 44.01 7.74 -47.60
C ALA A 253 44.74 6.88 -48.66
N GLU A 254 44.57 5.55 -48.64
CA GLU A 254 45.11 4.66 -49.67
C GLU A 254 44.48 4.93 -51.05
N ALA A 255 43.17 5.17 -51.11
CA ALA A 255 42.47 5.52 -52.35
C ALA A 255 42.91 6.89 -52.91
N ASP A 256 43.03 7.90 -52.05
CA ASP A 256 43.50 9.24 -52.42
C ASP A 256 44.96 9.19 -52.93
N ALA A 257 45.83 8.38 -52.30
CA ALA A 257 47.21 8.19 -52.74
C ALA A 257 47.30 7.45 -54.09
N ALA A 258 46.47 6.43 -54.32
CA ALA A 258 46.40 5.72 -55.60
C ALA A 258 45.92 6.65 -56.73
N ALA A 259 44.91 7.48 -56.46
CA ALA A 259 44.43 8.48 -57.41
C ALA A 259 45.49 9.53 -57.76
N ALA A 260 46.25 10.01 -56.77
CA ALA A 260 47.35 10.94 -57.00
C ALA A 260 48.47 10.33 -57.86
N LYS A 261 48.83 9.06 -57.62
CA LYS A 261 49.82 8.34 -58.43
C LYS A 261 49.34 8.16 -59.87
N ALA A 262 48.08 7.77 -60.08
CA ALA A 262 47.50 7.62 -61.41
C ALA A 262 47.44 8.96 -62.17
N ALA A 263 47.11 10.06 -61.50
CA ALA A 263 47.13 11.39 -62.09
C ALA A 263 48.55 11.84 -62.49
N ALA A 264 49.56 11.51 -61.67
CA ALA A 264 50.95 11.81 -61.99
C ALA A 264 51.47 10.98 -63.18
N GLU A 265 51.14 9.69 -63.25
CA GLU A 265 51.49 8.82 -64.39
C GLU A 265 50.78 9.29 -65.68
N ALA A 266 49.52 9.71 -65.61
CA ALA A 266 48.79 10.26 -66.75
C ALA A 266 49.41 11.57 -67.26
N LYS A 267 49.82 12.47 -66.35
CA LYS A 267 50.50 13.71 -66.70
C LYS A 267 51.87 13.45 -67.35
N ALA A 268 52.66 12.51 -66.81
CA ALA A 268 53.94 12.14 -67.38
C ALA A 268 53.82 11.52 -68.79
N LYS A 269 52.74 10.77 -69.05
CA LYS A 269 52.45 10.24 -70.39
C LYS A 269 52.02 11.32 -71.38
N ALA A 270 51.22 12.29 -70.93
CA ALA A 270 50.82 13.44 -71.75
C ALA A 270 52.00 14.36 -72.09
N ASP A 271 52.91 14.60 -71.13
CA ASP A 271 54.13 15.38 -71.36
C ASP A 271 55.11 14.65 -72.32
N ALA A 272 55.18 13.32 -72.26
CA ALA A 272 55.97 12.50 -73.20
C ALA A 272 55.40 12.49 -74.63
N ASP A 273 54.07 12.41 -74.78
CA ASP A 273 53.40 12.52 -76.09
C ASP A 273 53.52 13.94 -76.68
N ALA A 274 53.48 14.99 -75.86
CA ALA A 274 53.74 16.37 -76.28
C ALA A 274 55.20 16.57 -76.75
N ALA A 275 56.17 15.97 -76.06
CA ALA A 275 57.58 15.99 -76.47
C ALA A 275 57.84 15.19 -77.76
N ALA A 276 57.12 14.08 -77.98
CA ALA A 276 57.19 13.32 -79.23
C ALA A 276 56.59 14.08 -80.43
N LYS A 277 55.52 14.84 -80.21
CA LYS A 277 54.89 15.68 -81.24
C LYS A 277 55.73 16.92 -81.60
N ALA A 278 56.40 17.54 -80.62
CA ALA A 278 57.35 18.63 -80.86
C ALA A 278 58.61 18.18 -81.63
N LYS A 279 59.03 16.93 -81.48
CA LYS A 279 60.15 16.36 -82.25
C LYS A 279 59.73 15.95 -83.67
N ALA A 280 58.48 15.52 -83.87
CA ALA A 280 57.93 15.22 -85.19
C ALA A 280 57.67 16.47 -86.05
N GLU A 281 57.34 17.62 -85.46
CA GLU A 281 57.23 18.89 -86.18
C GLU A 281 58.60 19.55 -86.46
N ALA A 282 59.65 19.22 -85.70
CA ALA A 282 61.03 19.63 -86.01
C ALA A 282 61.65 18.84 -87.17
N ASP A 283 61.35 17.54 -87.30
CA ASP A 283 61.83 16.72 -88.42
C ASP A 283 61.01 16.94 -89.72
N ALA A 284 59.77 17.44 -89.62
CA ALA A 284 58.96 17.83 -90.79
C ALA A 284 59.40 19.17 -91.42
N LYS A 285 60.22 19.98 -90.73
CA LYS A 285 60.87 21.19 -91.29
C LYS A 285 62.29 20.94 -91.81
N ALA A 286 62.78 19.70 -91.80
CA ALA A 286 64.09 19.32 -92.34
C ALA A 286 64.01 18.42 -93.60
N LYS A 287 62.83 18.30 -94.22
CA LYS A 287 62.65 17.51 -95.47
C LYS A 287 61.68 18.15 -96.48
N ALA A 288 61.62 19.48 -96.48
CA ALA A 288 60.89 20.28 -97.47
C ALA A 288 61.63 21.58 -97.80
N ASP A 289 62.94 21.50 -98.06
CA ASP A 289 63.59 22.34 -99.06
C ASP A 289 64.73 21.53 -99.66
N ALA A 290 64.43 21.00 -100.84
CA ALA A 290 65.27 20.09 -101.59
C ALA A 290 66.42 20.83 -102.26
N ASP A 291 67.52 20.09 -102.37
CA ASP A 291 68.59 20.30 -103.33
C ASP A 291 68.02 20.58 -104.74
N ALA A 292 68.12 21.83 -105.19
CA ALA A 292 67.98 22.23 -106.58
C ALA A 292 69.04 23.27 -106.90
N ALA A 293 70.24 22.72 -107.13
CA ALA A 293 71.27 23.20 -108.04
C ALA A 293 70.94 24.44 -108.90
N ALA A 294 71.79 25.44 -108.69
CA ALA A 294 72.60 26.09 -109.72
C ALA A 294 72.02 27.24 -110.58
N LYS A 295 72.91 28.24 -110.68
CA LYS A 295 73.03 29.34 -111.66
C LYS A 295 72.06 30.51 -111.44
N ALA A 296 72.52 31.59 -110.79
CA ALA A 296 73.32 32.68 -111.37
C ALA A 296 72.49 33.46 -112.40
N LYS A 297 72.40 34.80 -112.38
CA LYS A 297 73.34 35.85 -112.01
C LYS A 297 72.60 37.19 -112.17
N ALA A 298 73.09 38.23 -111.50
CA ALA A 298 72.99 39.65 -111.89
C ALA A 298 71.61 40.32 -111.74
N ASP A 299 71.45 41.57 -111.31
CA ASP A 299 72.34 42.65 -110.86
C ASP A 299 71.46 43.57 -109.98
N ALA A 300 71.93 44.00 -108.80
CA ALA A 300 72.26 45.39 -108.52
C ALA A 300 71.26 46.44 -109.08
N ASP A 301 70.55 47.18 -108.21
CA ASP A 301 71.02 48.52 -107.81
C ASP A 301 70.20 49.16 -106.68
N ALA A 302 70.89 50.03 -105.94
CA ALA A 302 70.45 51.23 -105.23
C ALA A 302 69.12 51.20 -104.42
N ALA A 303 69.18 51.21 -103.10
CA ALA A 303 69.42 52.38 -102.24
C ALA A 303 68.20 53.29 -102.04
N ALA A 304 67.71 53.33 -100.81
CA ALA A 304 67.23 54.50 -100.04
C ALA A 304 66.40 53.93 -98.87
N ALA A 305 66.90 54.03 -97.65
CA ALA A 305 66.51 55.11 -96.73
C ALA A 305 65.00 55.08 -96.43
N LYS A 306 64.51 55.03 -95.20
CA LYS A 306 65.07 55.20 -93.86
C LYS A 306 63.85 55.16 -92.95
N ALA A 307 64.05 54.74 -91.70
CA ALA A 307 63.31 55.23 -90.54
C ALA A 307 61.81 54.88 -90.45
N LYS A 308 61.22 54.67 -89.29
CA LYS A 308 61.63 54.85 -87.88
C LYS A 308 60.59 54.02 -87.08
N ALA A 309 61.01 53.33 -86.02
CA ALA A 309 60.85 53.78 -84.63
C ALA A 309 59.36 53.98 -84.25
N ASP A 310 58.84 53.43 -83.16
CA ASP A 310 59.40 53.25 -81.83
C ASP A 310 58.62 52.10 -81.16
N ALA A 311 59.23 51.29 -80.28
CA ALA A 311 59.19 51.46 -78.81
C ALA A 311 57.73 51.53 -78.31
N ASP A 312 57.27 50.81 -77.30
CA ASP A 312 57.81 50.21 -76.08
C ASP A 312 56.51 49.65 -75.44
N ALA A 313 56.41 48.67 -74.55
CA ALA A 313 57.28 47.90 -73.70
C ALA A 313 56.41 46.69 -73.26
N LYS A 314 56.97 45.48 -73.15
CA LYS A 314 57.28 44.81 -71.86
C LYS A 314 56.04 44.69 -70.95
N ALA A 315 55.54 43.52 -70.55
CA ALA A 315 56.18 42.32 -70.03
C ALA A 315 55.08 41.24 -69.95
N LYS A 316 55.31 40.01 -70.44
CA LYS A 316 55.91 38.88 -69.72
C LYS A 316 54.88 38.09 -68.90
N ALA A 317 54.73 36.84 -69.33
CA ALA A 317 54.45 35.65 -68.52
C ALA A 317 53.11 35.59 -67.77
N ASP A 318 52.51 34.45 -67.54
CA ASP A 318 52.56 33.10 -68.08
C ASP A 318 51.48 32.38 -67.25
N ALA A 319 50.91 31.33 -67.84
CA ALA A 319 50.26 30.22 -67.16
C ALA A 319 49.00 30.54 -66.31
N ASP A 320 47.82 30.13 -66.77
CA ASP A 320 47.28 28.76 -66.69
C ASP A 320 46.42 28.56 -65.42
N ALA A 321 45.31 27.86 -65.64
CA ALA A 321 44.40 27.26 -64.68
C ALA A 321 43.65 28.18 -63.70
N ALA A 322 42.41 28.53 -64.04
CA ALA A 322 41.26 28.39 -63.13
C ALA A 322 39.96 28.74 -63.86
N ALA A 323 39.27 27.72 -64.38
CA ALA A 323 37.88 27.82 -64.78
C ALA A 323 37.04 28.20 -63.55
N LYS A 324 36.56 29.44 -63.50
CA LYS A 324 35.64 29.94 -62.48
C LYS A 324 34.53 30.78 -63.14
N ALA A 325 33.31 30.39 -62.80
CA ALA A 325 32.08 31.19 -62.79
C ALA A 325 31.46 31.60 -64.14
N LYS A 326 30.57 30.75 -64.65
CA LYS A 326 29.18 31.16 -64.92
C LYS A 326 28.25 29.95 -65.03
N ALA A 327 27.69 29.51 -63.92
CA ALA A 327 26.54 28.62 -63.87
C ALA A 327 25.77 28.91 -62.58
N ASP A 328 25.18 30.10 -62.54
CA ASP A 328 24.05 30.39 -61.69
C ASP A 328 22.85 29.54 -62.13
N ALA A 329 22.16 28.98 -61.14
CA ALA A 329 20.74 28.65 -61.13
C ALA A 329 20.21 27.63 -62.15
N ASP A 330 20.33 26.31 -61.88
CA ASP A 330 19.22 25.37 -62.19
C ASP A 330 19.32 23.93 -61.61
N ALA A 331 19.73 23.73 -60.35
CA ALA A 331 19.78 22.36 -59.79
C ALA A 331 19.54 22.22 -58.28
N ALA A 332 18.87 23.19 -57.66
CA ALA A 332 18.49 23.12 -56.23
C ALA A 332 16.97 23.00 -55.99
N ALA A 333 16.14 22.97 -57.05
CA ALA A 333 14.68 23.01 -56.93
C ALA A 333 13.96 21.68 -57.18
N LYS A 334 14.66 20.56 -57.47
CA LYS A 334 14.01 19.28 -57.83
C LYS A 334 14.26 18.10 -56.89
N ALA A 335 14.99 18.28 -55.79
CA ALA A 335 15.22 17.22 -54.79
C ALA A 335 14.49 17.45 -53.45
N LYS A 336 13.71 18.53 -53.32
CA LYS A 336 12.87 18.81 -52.13
C LYS A 336 11.36 18.65 -52.39
N ALA A 337 10.95 18.37 -53.63
CA ALA A 337 9.53 18.19 -53.99
C ALA A 337 9.06 16.72 -53.93
N ASP A 338 9.95 15.73 -54.06
CA ASP A 338 9.57 14.30 -54.02
C ASP A 338 9.57 13.70 -52.60
N ALA A 339 10.23 14.35 -51.63
CA ALA A 339 10.23 13.89 -50.23
C ALA A 339 8.96 14.28 -49.45
N ASP A 340 8.29 15.38 -49.81
CA ASP A 340 7.05 15.84 -49.15
C ASP A 340 5.78 15.13 -49.66
N ALA A 341 5.81 14.56 -50.87
CA ALA A 341 4.68 13.80 -51.43
C ALA A 341 4.53 12.38 -50.83
N ALA A 342 5.64 11.75 -50.42
CA ALA A 342 5.61 10.43 -49.78
C ALA A 342 5.11 10.48 -48.31
N ALA A 343 5.37 11.59 -47.59
CA ALA A 343 4.90 11.78 -46.23
C ALA A 343 3.40 12.08 -46.13
N ALA A 344 2.81 12.75 -47.14
CA ALA A 344 1.38 13.06 -47.18
C ALA A 344 0.50 11.83 -47.46
N LYS A 345 0.98 10.87 -48.28
CA LYS A 345 0.22 9.66 -48.61
C LYS A 345 0.20 8.63 -47.47
N ALA A 346 1.31 8.48 -46.73
CA ALA A 346 1.38 7.60 -45.56
C ALA A 346 0.52 8.08 -44.38
N LYS A 347 0.31 9.40 -44.24
CA LYS A 347 -0.57 9.97 -43.21
C LYS A 347 -2.07 9.81 -43.57
N ALA A 348 -2.42 9.94 -44.85
CA ALA A 348 -3.80 9.77 -45.32
C ALA A 348 -4.31 8.31 -45.24
N GLU A 349 -3.44 7.31 -45.48
CA GLU A 349 -3.81 5.90 -45.35
C GLU A 349 -3.92 5.44 -43.88
N ALA A 350 -3.16 6.07 -42.95
CA ALA A 350 -3.27 5.81 -41.52
C ALA A 350 -4.57 6.39 -40.90
N ASP A 351 -4.97 7.60 -41.31
CA ASP A 351 -6.22 8.24 -40.83
C ASP A 351 -7.48 7.55 -41.40
N ALA A 352 -7.43 7.02 -42.62
CA ALA A 352 -8.55 6.27 -43.22
C ALA A 352 -8.81 4.93 -42.51
N LYS A 353 -7.75 4.23 -42.08
CA LYS A 353 -7.86 2.96 -41.34
C LYS A 353 -8.35 3.18 -39.90
N ALA A 354 -7.90 4.25 -39.24
CA ALA A 354 -8.37 4.62 -37.91
C ALA A 354 -9.85 5.04 -37.87
N LYS A 355 -10.36 5.66 -38.95
CA LYS A 355 -11.80 6.00 -39.08
C LYS A 355 -12.67 4.77 -39.36
N ALA A 356 -12.19 3.82 -40.17
CA ALA A 356 -12.92 2.59 -40.47
C ALA A 356 -13.06 1.66 -39.25
N ASP A 357 -12.02 1.53 -38.43
CA ASP A 357 -12.07 0.73 -37.19
C ASP A 357 -12.95 1.38 -36.11
N ALA A 358 -13.02 2.72 -36.06
CA ALA A 358 -13.94 3.46 -35.18
C ALA A 358 -15.41 3.32 -35.58
N GLU A 359 -15.70 3.26 -36.89
CA GLU A 359 -17.06 3.12 -37.42
C GLU A 359 -17.60 1.67 -37.27
N ALA A 360 -16.73 0.66 -37.37
CA ALA A 360 -17.05 -0.73 -37.08
C ALA A 360 -17.33 -0.98 -35.58
N ALA A 361 -16.59 -0.32 -34.68
CA ALA A 361 -16.83 -0.38 -33.24
C ALA A 361 -18.14 0.32 -32.82
N ALA A 362 -18.54 1.38 -33.53
CA ALA A 362 -19.80 2.10 -33.30
C ALA A 362 -21.03 1.29 -33.75
N LYS A 363 -20.97 0.58 -34.89
CA LYS A 363 -22.06 -0.31 -35.33
C LYS A 363 -22.31 -1.48 -34.39
N LYS A 364 -21.24 -2.11 -33.87
CA LYS A 364 -21.37 -3.22 -32.92
C LYS A 364 -21.98 -2.78 -31.57
N LYS A 365 -21.67 -1.56 -31.10
CA LYS A 365 -22.30 -0.98 -29.90
C LYS A 365 -23.78 -0.62 -30.09
N LEU A 366 -24.22 -0.30 -31.31
CA LEU A 366 -25.62 0.01 -31.62
C LEU A 366 -26.48 -1.25 -31.76
N GLU A 367 -25.94 -2.36 -32.28
CA GLU A 367 -26.65 -3.66 -32.32
C GLU A 367 -26.86 -4.26 -30.92
N ASP A 368 -25.85 -4.20 -30.04
CA ASP A 368 -25.98 -4.67 -28.65
C ASP A 368 -26.95 -3.82 -27.82
N ALA A 369 -27.06 -2.51 -28.10
CA ALA A 369 -28.02 -1.61 -27.46
C ALA A 369 -29.46 -1.85 -27.92
N ALA A 370 -29.68 -2.18 -29.21
CA ALA A 370 -31.00 -2.50 -29.74
C ALA A 370 -31.51 -3.88 -29.27
N ALA A 371 -30.62 -4.87 -29.13
CA ALA A 371 -30.96 -6.18 -28.58
C ALA A 371 -31.36 -6.10 -27.10
N LYS A 372 -30.68 -5.26 -26.31
CA LYS A 372 -31.02 -5.03 -24.90
C LYS A 372 -32.32 -4.24 -24.74
N ALA A 373 -32.56 -3.22 -25.56
CA ALA A 373 -33.80 -2.43 -25.52
C ALA A 373 -35.06 -3.24 -25.90
N LYS A 374 -34.93 -4.21 -26.82
CA LYS A 374 -36.03 -5.12 -27.17
C LYS A 374 -36.32 -6.15 -26.07
N ALA A 375 -35.28 -6.68 -25.42
CA ALA A 375 -35.42 -7.59 -24.28
C ALA A 375 -36.03 -6.88 -23.04
N ASP A 376 -35.65 -5.63 -22.78
CA ASP A 376 -36.18 -4.84 -21.66
C ASP A 376 -37.64 -4.41 -21.91
N ALA A 377 -38.04 -4.15 -23.16
CA ALA A 377 -39.43 -3.85 -23.53
C ALA A 377 -40.36 -5.06 -23.45
N GLU A 378 -39.88 -6.26 -23.81
CA GLU A 378 -40.64 -7.52 -23.72
C GLU A 378 -40.77 -8.00 -22.27
N ALA A 379 -39.75 -7.75 -21.43
CA ALA A 379 -39.81 -7.96 -19.98
C ALA A 379 -40.76 -6.98 -19.27
N ALA A 380 -40.81 -5.71 -19.70
CA ALA A 380 -41.73 -4.71 -19.14
C ALA A 380 -43.20 -4.97 -19.54
N ALA A 381 -43.45 -5.47 -20.76
CA ALA A 381 -44.80 -5.84 -21.21
C ALA A 381 -45.35 -7.08 -20.45
N LYS A 382 -44.49 -8.06 -20.15
CA LYS A 382 -44.84 -9.23 -19.34
C LYS A 382 -45.06 -8.85 -17.86
N ALA A 383 -44.23 -7.97 -17.31
CA ALA A 383 -44.38 -7.46 -15.94
C ALA A 383 -45.67 -6.62 -15.75
N LYS A 384 -46.11 -5.89 -16.78
CA LYS A 384 -47.38 -5.14 -16.73
C LYS A 384 -48.62 -6.04 -16.84
N ALA A 385 -48.56 -7.11 -17.66
CA ALA A 385 -49.63 -8.10 -17.76
C ALA A 385 -49.77 -8.98 -16.50
N ASP A 386 -48.65 -9.35 -15.87
CA ASP A 386 -48.65 -10.08 -14.59
C ASP A 386 -49.12 -9.17 -13.42
N ALA A 387 -48.85 -7.86 -13.48
CA ALA A 387 -49.32 -6.89 -12.48
C ALA A 387 -50.82 -6.61 -12.57
N ASP A 388 -51.40 -6.50 -13.77
CA ASP A 388 -52.87 -6.32 -13.95
C ASP A 388 -53.65 -7.61 -13.61
N ALA A 389 -53.08 -8.79 -13.86
CA ALA A 389 -53.64 -10.08 -13.43
C ALA A 389 -53.57 -10.26 -11.89
N ALA A 390 -52.47 -9.84 -11.26
CA ALA A 390 -52.32 -9.83 -9.80
C ALA A 390 -53.24 -8.80 -9.11
N ALA A 391 -53.49 -7.64 -9.73
CA ALA A 391 -54.39 -6.62 -9.19
C ALA A 391 -55.87 -7.05 -9.22
N LYS A 392 -56.30 -7.76 -10.28
CA LYS A 392 -57.66 -8.31 -10.39
C LYS A 392 -57.88 -9.50 -9.42
N ALA A 393 -56.90 -10.40 -9.30
CA ALA A 393 -56.93 -11.50 -8.34
C ALA A 393 -56.88 -11.01 -6.87
N LYS A 394 -56.18 -9.90 -6.60
CA LYS A 394 -56.13 -9.26 -5.29
C LYS A 394 -57.44 -8.55 -4.93
N ALA A 395 -58.14 -7.94 -5.89
CA ALA A 395 -59.44 -7.29 -5.65
C ALA A 395 -60.57 -8.30 -5.35
N ASP A 396 -60.61 -9.43 -6.06
CA ASP A 396 -61.58 -10.52 -5.79
C ASP A 396 -61.25 -11.27 -4.48
N ALA A 397 -59.96 -11.42 -4.14
CA ALA A 397 -59.52 -11.98 -2.87
C ALA A 397 -59.77 -11.05 -1.67
N ASP A 398 -59.58 -9.73 -1.82
CA ASP A 398 -59.84 -8.74 -0.78
C ASP A 398 -61.36 -8.61 -0.47
N ALA A 399 -62.24 -8.80 -1.47
CA ALA A 399 -63.70 -8.82 -1.27
C ALA A 399 -64.20 -10.11 -0.59
N ALA A 400 -63.63 -11.27 -0.93
CA ALA A 400 -63.91 -12.54 -0.24
C ALA A 400 -63.33 -12.55 1.18
N ALA A 401 -62.15 -11.95 1.39
CA ALA A 401 -61.52 -11.78 2.69
C ALA A 401 -62.31 -10.81 3.58
N ALA A 402 -62.90 -9.74 3.06
CA ALA A 402 -63.74 -8.81 3.85
C ALA A 402 -65.04 -9.45 4.37
N LYS A 403 -65.68 -10.32 3.57
CA LYS A 403 -66.89 -11.05 3.97
C LYS A 403 -66.59 -12.18 4.97
N ALA A 404 -65.50 -12.93 4.75
CA ALA A 404 -65.02 -13.94 5.68
C ALA A 404 -64.49 -13.33 6.99
N LYS A 405 -63.89 -12.14 6.93
CA LYS A 405 -63.42 -11.39 8.10
C LYS A 405 -64.59 -10.84 8.93
N ALA A 406 -65.70 -10.42 8.33
CA ALA A 406 -66.88 -9.97 9.08
C ALA A 406 -67.60 -11.11 9.84
N GLU A 407 -67.72 -12.29 9.24
CA GLU A 407 -68.26 -13.49 9.92
C GLU A 407 -67.26 -14.10 10.93
N ALA A 408 -65.97 -14.04 10.62
CA ALA A 408 -64.91 -14.44 11.55
C ALA A 408 -64.73 -13.47 12.71
N ASP A 409 -64.89 -12.15 12.54
CA ASP A 409 -64.78 -11.15 13.62
C ASP A 409 -65.98 -11.25 14.59
N ALA A 410 -67.16 -11.64 14.13
CA ALA A 410 -68.33 -11.89 14.99
C ALA A 410 -68.18 -13.17 15.84
N LYS A 411 -67.64 -14.26 15.25
CA LYS A 411 -67.29 -15.48 15.98
C LYS A 411 -66.05 -15.29 16.85
N ALA A 412 -65.06 -14.55 16.38
CA ALA A 412 -63.83 -14.22 17.10
C ALA A 412 -64.07 -13.22 18.22
N LYS A 413 -65.12 -12.39 18.23
CA LYS A 413 -65.45 -11.56 19.40
C LYS A 413 -66.04 -12.40 20.54
N ALA A 414 -66.90 -13.38 20.23
CA ALA A 414 -67.45 -14.33 21.20
C ALA A 414 -66.38 -15.34 21.69
N ASP A 415 -65.57 -15.88 20.78
CA ASP A 415 -64.41 -16.71 21.12
C ASP A 415 -63.29 -15.88 21.77
N ALA A 416 -63.11 -14.58 21.48
CA ALA A 416 -62.12 -13.71 22.14
C ALA A 416 -62.52 -13.31 23.54
N GLU A 417 -63.80 -13.33 23.93
CA GLU A 417 -64.20 -13.07 25.31
C GLU A 417 -63.95 -14.31 26.19
N ALA A 418 -64.26 -15.51 25.68
CA ALA A 418 -63.91 -16.78 26.31
C ALA A 418 -62.40 -17.08 26.26
N ALA A 419 -61.74 -16.77 25.13
CA ALA A 419 -60.29 -16.85 24.97
C ALA A 419 -59.56 -15.65 25.60
N ALA A 420 -60.19 -14.53 25.98
CA ALA A 420 -59.52 -13.50 26.78
C ALA A 420 -59.36 -13.94 28.22
N LYS A 421 -60.37 -14.62 28.80
CA LYS A 421 -60.24 -15.30 30.10
C LYS A 421 -59.21 -16.42 30.06
N LYS A 422 -59.30 -17.32 29.06
CA LYS A 422 -58.32 -18.40 28.87
C LYS A 422 -56.94 -17.89 28.45
N LYS A 423 -56.81 -16.80 27.67
CA LYS A 423 -55.53 -16.12 27.36
C LYS A 423 -55.02 -15.31 28.53
N LEU A 424 -55.82 -14.84 29.48
CA LEU A 424 -55.30 -14.23 30.70
C LEU A 424 -54.69 -15.30 31.61
N GLU A 425 -55.30 -16.48 31.73
CA GLU A 425 -54.72 -17.63 32.42
C GLU A 425 -53.54 -18.26 31.65
N ASP A 426 -53.67 -18.48 30.34
CA ASP A 426 -52.61 -19.00 29.47
C ASP A 426 -51.51 -17.96 29.25
N ALA A 427 -51.76 -16.64 29.30
CA ALA A 427 -50.71 -15.61 29.27
C ALA A 427 -50.11 -15.39 30.66
N ALA A 428 -50.81 -15.65 31.76
CA ALA A 428 -50.18 -15.72 33.08
C ALA A 428 -49.33 -16.99 33.22
N ALA A 429 -49.81 -18.14 32.72
CA ALA A 429 -49.09 -19.40 32.67
C ALA A 429 -47.95 -19.38 31.65
N LYS A 430 -48.14 -18.75 30.49
CA LYS A 430 -47.10 -18.49 29.49
C LYS A 430 -46.16 -17.38 29.92
N ALA A 431 -46.59 -16.32 30.60
CA ALA A 431 -45.65 -15.35 31.18
C ALA A 431 -44.87 -15.97 32.33
N LYS A 432 -45.47 -16.87 33.11
CA LYS A 432 -44.77 -17.66 34.12
C LYS A 432 -43.84 -18.69 33.49
N ALA A 433 -44.23 -19.37 32.42
CA ALA A 433 -43.43 -20.33 31.69
C ALA A 433 -42.35 -19.67 30.82
N ASP A 434 -42.60 -18.50 30.25
CA ASP A 434 -41.66 -17.66 29.52
C ASP A 434 -40.72 -16.96 30.51
N ALA A 435 -41.18 -16.56 31.70
CA ALA A 435 -40.32 -16.10 32.78
C ALA A 435 -39.50 -17.24 33.37
N GLU A 436 -40.05 -18.45 33.47
CA GLU A 436 -39.33 -19.66 33.91
C GLU A 436 -38.38 -20.15 32.81
N ALA A 437 -38.74 -20.06 31.54
CA ALA A 437 -37.89 -20.37 30.40
C ALA A 437 -36.80 -19.31 30.22
N ALA A 438 -37.11 -18.02 30.39
CA ALA A 438 -36.12 -16.95 30.45
C ALA A 438 -35.25 -17.08 31.71
N ALA A 439 -35.79 -17.53 32.85
CA ALA A 439 -35.00 -17.79 34.05
C ALA A 439 -34.10 -19.02 33.86
N LYS A 440 -34.57 -20.09 33.23
CA LYS A 440 -33.80 -21.29 32.84
C LYS A 440 -32.76 -20.95 31.77
N GLN A 441 -33.11 -20.12 30.78
CA GLN A 441 -32.21 -19.61 29.75
C GLN A 441 -31.15 -18.70 30.37
N LYS A 442 -31.52 -17.85 31.33
CA LYS A 442 -30.59 -17.02 32.12
C LYS A 442 -29.73 -17.87 33.04
N GLN A 443 -30.27 -18.92 33.68
CA GLN A 443 -29.53 -19.90 34.50
C GLN A 443 -28.50 -20.70 33.69
N THR A 444 -28.76 -20.94 32.41
CA THR A 444 -27.86 -21.66 31.49
C THR A 444 -26.88 -20.73 30.77
N LEU A 445 -27.27 -19.48 30.46
CA LEU A 445 -26.39 -18.49 29.85
C LEU A 445 -25.39 -17.87 30.84
N MET A 446 -25.77 -17.65 32.11
CA MET A 446 -24.88 -17.01 33.09
C MET A 446 -23.56 -17.77 33.28
N PRO A 447 -23.54 -19.10 33.48
CA PRO A 447 -22.29 -19.85 33.56
C PRO A 447 -21.43 -19.71 32.31
N LEU A 448 -22.05 -19.67 31.12
CA LEU A 448 -21.35 -19.49 29.85
C LEU A 448 -20.79 -18.07 29.69
N GLN A 449 -21.53 -17.05 30.10
CA GLN A 449 -21.10 -15.65 30.07
C GLN A 449 -19.94 -15.40 31.04
N LYS A 450 -20.04 -15.91 32.27
CA LYS A 450 -18.93 -15.90 33.25
C LYS A 450 -17.72 -16.65 32.73
N LEU A 451 -17.92 -17.83 32.11
CA LEU A 451 -16.82 -18.59 31.52
C LEU A 451 -16.17 -17.84 30.35
N LYS A 452 -16.97 -17.16 29.52
CA LYS A 452 -16.47 -16.33 28.41
C LYS A 452 -15.65 -15.16 28.96
N LEU A 453 -16.18 -14.42 29.92
CA LEU A 453 -15.48 -13.30 30.56
C LEU A 453 -14.19 -13.77 31.25
N LYS A 454 -14.24 -14.91 31.93
CA LYS A 454 -13.07 -15.56 32.52
C LYS A 454 -11.99 -15.82 31.47
N ARG A 455 -12.35 -16.35 30.29
CA ARG A 455 -11.42 -16.50 29.17
C ARG A 455 -10.89 -15.14 28.68
N MET A 456 -11.73 -14.09 28.68
CA MET A 456 -11.34 -12.71 28.35
C MET A 456 -10.32 -12.10 29.29
N LEU A 457 -10.48 -12.33 30.58
CA LEU A 457 -9.56 -11.81 31.58
C LEU A 457 -8.24 -12.58 31.60
N LYS A 458 -8.24 -13.86 31.20
CA LYS A 458 -7.07 -14.74 31.24
C LYS A 458 -6.20 -14.74 29.98
N GLN A 459 -6.73 -14.35 28.82
CA GLN A 459 -5.99 -14.46 27.55
C GLN A 459 -4.96 -13.35 27.33
N ASN A 460 -3.84 -13.73 26.69
CA ASN A 460 -2.93 -12.84 25.97
C ASN A 460 -3.44 -12.61 24.56
#